data_AF-D5VKC0-F1
#
_entry.id   AF-D5VKC0-F1
#
_cell.length_a   1.000
_cell.length_b   1.000
_cell.length_c   1.000
_cell.angle_alpha   90.00
_cell.angle_beta   90.00
_cell.angle_gamma   90.00
#
_symmetry.space_group_name_H-M   'P 1'
#
loop_
_entity.id
_entity.type
_entity.pdbx_description
1 polymer ?
#
loop_
_entity_poly.entity_id
_entity_poly.type
_entity_poly.pdbx_seq_one_letter_code
_entity_poly.pdbx_strand_id
1 'polypeptide(L)'
;MPELSDQQRRKLMALEPHYAQVRLVDLFERKCELSFRCLACGTSKTWRRDTMLGRARPLLGLSLAEIQRRTPCPRCGAHLAQLTVSGVWEPAELAERFRWEAIDALREAGVDPQALGFGWRAPGARR
;
A
#
# COMPACT_ATOMS: atom_id res chain seq x y z
N MET A 1 16.61 7.40 23.77
CA MET A 1 15.42 7.80 22.99
C MET A 1 14.32 8.06 23.98
N PRO A 2 13.76 9.29 24.07
CA PRO A 2 12.63 9.55 24.95
C PRO A 2 11.47 8.62 24.57
N GLU A 3 10.78 8.08 25.57
CA GLU A 3 9.60 7.26 25.35
C GLU A 3 8.49 8.15 24.79
N LEU A 4 7.99 7.81 23.59
CA LEU A 4 6.86 8.52 22.99
C LEU A 4 5.63 8.34 23.88
N SER A 5 4.92 9.44 24.17
CA SER A 5 3.63 9.36 24.85
C SER A 5 2.60 8.63 23.99
N ASP A 6 1.57 8.04 24.60
CA ASP A 6 0.53 7.34 23.85
C ASP A 6 -0.20 8.25 22.85
N GLN A 7 -0.36 9.54 23.17
CA GLN A 7 -0.92 10.53 22.26
C GLN A 7 -0.02 10.74 21.02
N GLN A 8 1.29 10.83 21.21
CA GLN A 8 2.25 10.96 20.10
C GLN A 8 2.26 9.70 19.24
N ARG A 9 2.22 8.50 19.86
CA ARG A 9 2.14 7.23 19.14
C ARG A 9 0.89 7.18 18.26
N ARG A 10 -0.28 7.53 18.81
CA ARG A 10 -1.54 7.58 18.05
C ARG A 10 -1.46 8.54 16.87
N LYS A 11 -0.89 9.74 17.05
CA LYS A 11 -0.70 10.71 15.95
C LYS A 11 0.23 10.17 14.86
N LEU A 12 1.32 9.50 15.23
CA LEU A 12 2.27 8.93 14.26
C LEU A 12 1.72 7.70 13.52
N MET A 13 0.75 7.02 14.10
CA MET A 13 0.04 5.89 13.48
C MET A 13 -1.19 6.32 12.68
N ALA A 14 -1.65 7.56 12.82
CA ALA A 14 -2.82 8.05 12.12
C ALA A 14 -2.52 8.11 10.61
N LEU A 15 -3.23 7.29 9.84
CA LEU A 15 -3.29 7.43 8.39
C LEU A 15 -4.24 8.57 8.04
N GLU A 16 -3.88 9.35 7.02
CA GLU A 16 -4.84 10.29 6.45
C GLU A 16 -6.05 9.51 5.91
N PRO A 17 -7.29 10.00 6.11
CA PRO A 17 -8.49 9.24 5.80
C PRO A 17 -8.56 8.74 4.35
N HIS A 18 -8.05 9.51 3.38
CA HIS A 18 -8.01 9.08 1.98
C HIS A 18 -7.03 7.94 1.75
N TYR A 19 -5.90 7.87 2.45
CA TYR A 19 -4.96 6.75 2.35
C TYR A 19 -5.48 5.48 3.02
N ALA A 20 -6.26 5.62 4.09
CA ALA A 20 -6.71 4.49 4.89
C ALA A 20 -7.49 3.43 4.08
N GLN A 21 -8.29 3.86 3.09
CA GLN A 21 -9.14 2.99 2.27
C GLN A 21 -8.48 2.50 0.98
N VAL A 22 -7.34 3.09 0.60
CA VAL A 22 -6.64 2.74 -0.63
C VAL A 22 -6.08 1.34 -0.53
N ARG A 23 -6.24 0.54 -1.58
CA ARG A 23 -5.74 -0.84 -1.60
C ARG A 23 -4.30 -0.87 -2.08
N LEU A 24 -3.56 -1.90 -1.69
CA LEU A 24 -2.18 -2.06 -2.14
C LEU A 24 -2.07 -2.20 -3.67
N VAL A 25 -3.06 -2.83 -4.32
CA VAL A 25 -3.14 -2.91 -5.78
C VAL A 25 -3.32 -1.53 -6.45
N ASP A 26 -3.99 -0.58 -5.79
CA ASP A 26 -4.15 0.78 -6.32
C ASP A 26 -2.83 1.56 -6.24
N LEU A 27 -2.04 1.36 -5.17
CA LEU A 27 -0.69 1.91 -5.09
C LEU A 27 0.23 1.33 -6.16
N PHE A 28 0.12 0.02 -6.38
CA PHE A 28 0.86 -0.68 -7.42
C PHE A 28 0.55 -0.13 -8.81
N GLU A 29 -0.73 0.11 -9.13
CA GLU A 29 -1.16 0.77 -10.38
C GLU A 29 -0.51 2.14 -10.53
N ARG A 30 -0.59 2.95 -9.48
CA ARG A 30 -0.09 4.33 -9.45
C ARG A 30 1.43 4.45 -9.39
N LYS A 31 2.16 3.32 -9.44
CA LYS A 31 3.61 3.26 -9.29
C LYS A 31 4.07 3.94 -7.98
N CYS A 32 3.23 3.87 -6.96
CA CYS A 32 3.55 4.34 -5.63
C CYS A 32 4.36 3.28 -4.86
N GLU A 33 5.22 3.76 -3.98
CA GLU A 33 5.95 2.96 -3.00
C GLU A 33 5.31 3.15 -1.62
N LEU A 34 5.32 2.08 -0.83
CA LEU A 34 4.76 2.06 0.52
C LEU A 34 5.90 1.91 1.53
N SER A 35 6.17 2.95 2.30
CA SER A 35 7.21 2.96 3.32
C SER A 35 6.61 2.79 4.71
N PHE A 36 7.33 2.04 5.54
CA PHE A 36 6.95 1.69 6.89
C PHE A 36 8.07 2.06 7.86
N ARG A 37 7.69 2.40 9.09
CA ARG A 37 8.63 2.57 10.20
C ARG A 37 8.07 1.97 11.49
N CYS A 38 8.89 1.18 12.16
CA CYS A 38 8.60 0.65 13.49
C CYS A 38 8.80 1.75 14.53
N LEU A 39 7.77 2.05 15.32
CA LEU A 39 7.87 3.04 16.40
C LEU A 39 8.63 2.51 17.62
N ALA A 40 8.79 1.19 17.76
CA ALA A 40 9.50 0.57 18.88
C ALA A 40 11.02 0.52 18.67
N CYS A 41 11.49 0.04 17.52
CA CYS A 41 12.93 -0.13 17.26
C CYS A 41 13.48 0.76 16.13
N GLY A 42 12.64 1.58 15.49
CA GLY A 42 13.04 2.50 14.42
C GLY A 42 13.27 1.85 13.06
N THR A 43 13.26 0.52 12.94
CA THR A 43 13.44 -0.19 11.65
C THR A 43 12.43 0.28 10.61
N SER A 44 12.94 0.65 9.44
CA SER A 44 12.14 1.02 8.27
C SER A 44 12.16 -0.07 7.20
N LYS A 45 11.12 -0.09 6.38
CA LYS A 45 11.03 -0.95 5.20
C LYS A 45 10.21 -0.25 4.13
N THR A 46 10.62 -0.37 2.88
CA THR A 46 9.84 0.13 1.75
C THR A 46 9.41 -1.02 0.87
N TRP A 47 8.14 -1.06 0.50
CA TRP A 47 7.61 -1.97 -0.49
C TRP A 47 7.49 -1.22 -1.80
N ARG A 48 8.29 -1.68 -2.75
CA ARG A 48 8.19 -1.27 -4.15
C ARG A 48 7.45 -2.34 -4.94
N ARG A 49 7.32 -2.12 -6.24
CA ARG A 49 6.55 -2.98 -7.16
C ARG A 49 6.92 -4.46 -7.07
N ASP A 50 8.21 -4.77 -7.04
CA ASP A 50 8.76 -6.12 -6.88
C ASP A 50 8.31 -6.78 -5.56
N THR A 51 8.31 -6.00 -4.47
CA THR A 51 7.90 -6.47 -3.15
C THR A 51 6.39 -6.69 -3.09
N MET A 52 5.61 -5.80 -3.71
CA MET A 52 4.15 -5.90 -3.81
C MET A 52 3.70 -7.15 -4.56
N LEU A 53 4.37 -7.49 -5.67
CA LEU A 53 4.07 -8.71 -6.43
C LEU A 53 4.72 -9.98 -5.86
N GLY A 54 5.78 -9.84 -5.08
CA GLY A 54 6.43 -10.95 -4.39
C GLY A 54 5.85 -11.18 -2.99
N ARG A 55 6.58 -10.72 -1.98
CA ARG A 55 6.31 -11.05 -0.57
C ARG A 55 5.01 -10.45 -0.02
N ALA A 56 4.56 -9.31 -0.55
CA ALA A 56 3.32 -8.65 -0.12
C ALA A 56 2.12 -9.00 -1.01
N ARG A 57 2.27 -9.93 -1.96
CA ARG A 57 1.21 -10.36 -2.88
C ARG A 57 -0.11 -10.74 -2.21
N PRO A 58 -0.15 -11.49 -1.09
CA PRO A 58 -1.40 -11.82 -0.42
C PRO A 58 -2.16 -10.59 0.13
N LEU A 59 -1.49 -9.44 0.20
CA LEU A 59 -2.04 -8.20 0.74
C LEU A 59 -2.52 -7.26 -0.37
N LEU A 60 -2.36 -7.60 -1.65
CA LEU A 60 -2.73 -6.74 -2.78
C LEU A 60 -4.19 -6.26 -2.71
N GLY A 61 -5.07 -7.13 -2.23
CA GLY A 61 -6.49 -6.80 -2.09
C GLY A 61 -6.86 -5.99 -0.85
N LEU A 62 -5.96 -5.84 0.11
CA LEU A 62 -6.23 -5.18 1.39
C LEU A 62 -5.98 -3.66 1.32
N SER A 63 -6.70 -2.93 2.15
CA SER A 63 -6.51 -1.50 2.38
C SER A 63 -5.24 -1.20 3.19
N LEU A 64 -4.68 0.01 3.07
CA LEU A 64 -3.50 0.42 3.85
C LEU A 64 -3.76 0.36 5.36
N ALA A 65 -4.99 0.66 5.81
CA ALA A 65 -5.37 0.53 7.22
C ALA A 65 -5.39 -0.92 7.71
N GLU A 66 -5.75 -1.88 6.86
CA GLU A 66 -5.64 -3.31 7.20
C GLU A 66 -4.19 -3.78 7.20
N ILE A 67 -3.39 -3.31 6.23
CA ILE A 67 -1.96 -3.66 6.12
C ILE A 67 -1.18 -3.14 7.33
N GLN A 68 -1.41 -1.89 7.74
CA GLN A 68 -0.76 -1.28 8.90
C GLN A 68 -1.02 -2.10 10.18
N ARG A 69 -2.22 -2.66 10.35
CA ARG A 69 -2.59 -3.51 11.50
C ARG A 69 -1.96 -4.90 11.45
N ARG A 70 -1.65 -5.41 10.25
CA ARG A 70 -1.18 -6.80 10.04
C ARG A 70 0.33 -6.93 9.87
N THR A 71 1.06 -5.85 9.60
CA THR A 71 2.46 -5.95 9.19
C THR A 71 3.41 -5.94 10.40
N PRO A 72 4.06 -7.08 10.73
CA PRO A 72 5.03 -7.13 11.82
C PRO A 72 6.37 -6.52 11.39
N CYS A 73 7.10 -6.02 12.38
CA CYS A 73 8.47 -5.56 12.25
C CYS A 73 9.40 -6.78 12.20
N PRO A 74 10.22 -6.93 11.14
CA PRO A 74 11.10 -8.08 11.01
C PRO A 74 12.22 -8.12 12.06
N ARG A 75 12.46 -7.02 12.78
CA ARG A 75 13.53 -6.92 13.79
C ARG A 75 13.07 -7.25 15.20
N CYS A 76 11.93 -6.72 15.63
CA CYS A 76 11.48 -6.82 17.03
C CYS A 76 10.08 -7.43 17.21
N GLY A 77 9.40 -7.84 16.13
CA GLY A 77 8.07 -8.46 16.20
C GLY A 77 6.91 -7.49 16.50
N ALA A 78 7.18 -6.27 16.97
CA ALA A 78 6.17 -5.21 17.11
C ALA A 78 5.61 -4.79 15.74
N HIS A 79 4.65 -3.86 15.68
CA HIS A 79 4.07 -3.46 14.39
C HIS A 79 4.89 -2.40 13.62
N LEU A 80 4.86 -2.51 12.30
CA LEU A 80 5.28 -1.45 11.39
C LEU A 80 4.18 -0.38 11.31
N ALA A 81 4.14 0.43 12.36
CA ALA A 81 2.97 1.22 12.71
C ALA A 81 2.89 2.59 12.01
N GLN A 82 4.01 3.20 11.63
CA GLN A 82 4.00 4.42 10.83
C GLN A 82 4.12 4.07 9.35
N LEU A 83 3.25 4.62 8.52
CA LEU A 83 3.16 4.32 7.09
C LEU A 83 3.17 5.62 6.29
N THR A 84 3.93 5.64 5.20
CA THR A 84 3.99 6.76 4.26
C THR A 84 3.90 6.22 2.83
N VAL A 85 3.25 7.00 1.95
CA VAL A 85 3.11 6.69 0.52
C VAL A 85 3.90 7.73 -0.27
N SER A 86 4.66 7.29 -1.26
CA SER A 86 5.39 8.18 -2.16
C SER A 86 5.23 7.72 -3.62
N GLY A 87 5.17 8.64 -4.57
CA GLY A 87 5.03 8.33 -6.00
C GLY A 87 3.92 9.14 -6.67
N VAL A 88 3.40 8.63 -7.79
CA VAL A 88 2.43 9.36 -8.62
C VAL A 88 1.01 9.12 -8.13
N TRP A 89 0.54 9.95 -7.18
CA TRP A 89 -0.80 9.80 -6.61
C TRP A 89 -1.93 10.03 -7.64
N GLU A 90 -1.75 11.03 -8.50
CA GLU A 90 -2.70 11.41 -9.55
C GLU A 90 -2.01 11.34 -10.92
N PRO A 91 -2.10 10.19 -11.61
CA PRO A 91 -1.40 9.99 -12.88
C PRO A 91 -2.04 10.75 -14.06
N ALA A 92 -3.20 11.39 -13.88
CA ALA A 92 -3.93 12.13 -14.91
C ALA A 92 -4.04 11.35 -16.23
N GLU A 93 -3.50 11.90 -17.33
CA GLU A 93 -3.50 11.28 -18.67
C GLU A 93 -2.78 9.92 -18.71
N LEU A 94 -1.88 9.64 -17.75
CA LEU A 94 -1.17 8.38 -17.66
C LEU A 94 -1.97 7.27 -16.96
N ALA A 95 -3.13 7.60 -16.37
CA ALA A 95 -3.92 6.67 -15.57
C ALA A 95 -4.28 5.39 -16.35
N GLU A 96 -4.72 5.53 -17.60
CA GLU A 96 -5.10 4.37 -18.41
C GLU A 96 -3.90 3.49 -18.75
N ARG A 97 -2.76 4.09 -19.10
CA ARG A 97 -1.53 3.36 -19.36
C ARG A 97 -1.06 2.60 -18.12
N PHE A 98 -1.06 3.26 -16.97
CA PHE A 98 -0.66 2.66 -15.69
C PHE A 98 -1.57 1.50 -15.30
N ARG A 99 -2.88 1.62 -15.55
CA ARG A 99 -3.85 0.55 -15.35
C ARG A 99 -3.50 -0.69 -16.19
N TRP A 100 -3.24 -0.52 -17.48
CA TRP A 100 -2.91 -1.64 -18.35
C TRP A 100 -1.57 -2.29 -17.98
N GLU A 101 -0.54 -1.50 -17.71
CA GLU A 101 0.75 -2.00 -17.22
C GLU A 101 0.61 -2.78 -15.89
N ALA A 102 -0.31 -2.37 -15.02
CA ALA A 102 -0.61 -3.08 -13.78
C ALA A 102 -1.34 -4.39 -14.04
N ILE A 103 -2.34 -4.40 -14.92
CA ILE A 103 -3.07 -5.61 -15.32
C ILE A 103 -2.11 -6.65 -15.90
N ASP A 104 -1.25 -6.25 -16.83
CA ASP A 104 -0.30 -7.16 -17.48
C ASP A 104 0.69 -7.72 -16.48
N ALA A 105 1.24 -6.88 -15.61
CA ALA A 105 2.17 -7.31 -14.58
C ALA A 105 1.55 -8.23 -13.52
N LEU A 106 0.28 -8.03 -13.17
CA LEU A 106 -0.45 -8.95 -12.29
C LEU A 106 -0.59 -10.32 -12.97
N ARG A 107 -0.99 -10.33 -14.24
CA ARG A 107 -1.13 -11.57 -15.04
C ARG A 107 0.19 -12.31 -15.19
N GLU A 108 1.29 -11.61 -15.49
CA GLU A 108 2.65 -12.17 -15.56
C GLU A 108 3.08 -12.78 -14.21
N ALA A 109 2.68 -12.16 -13.10
CA ALA A 109 2.90 -12.71 -11.76
C ALA A 109 1.92 -13.85 -11.41
N GLY A 110 1.04 -14.26 -12.31
CA GLY A 110 0.01 -15.28 -12.08
C GLY A 110 -1.06 -14.85 -11.07
N VAL A 111 -1.30 -13.54 -10.93
CA VAL A 111 -2.38 -12.96 -10.13
C VAL A 111 -3.52 -12.62 -11.07
N ASP A 112 -4.72 -13.13 -10.79
CA ASP A 112 -5.91 -12.71 -11.53
C ASP A 112 -6.41 -11.34 -11.02
N PRO A 113 -6.39 -10.27 -11.85
CA PRO A 113 -6.94 -8.97 -11.49
C PRO A 113 -8.42 -9.02 -11.09
N GLN A 114 -9.22 -9.88 -11.73
CA GLN A 114 -10.66 -9.95 -11.48
C GLN A 114 -10.98 -10.56 -10.12
N ALA A 115 -10.23 -11.57 -9.69
CA ALA A 115 -10.30 -12.10 -8.32
C ALA A 115 -10.00 -11.04 -7.25
N LEU A 116 -9.22 -10.00 -7.59
CA LEU A 116 -8.99 -8.84 -6.73
C LEU A 116 -10.08 -7.77 -6.87
N GLY A 117 -11.05 -7.90 -7.77
CA GLY A 117 -11.95 -6.82 -8.15
C GLY A 117 -11.23 -5.62 -8.78
N PHE A 118 -10.01 -5.83 -9.30
CA PHE A 118 -9.16 -4.80 -9.90
C PHE A 118 -9.34 -4.73 -11.42
N GLY A 119 -9.25 -3.53 -11.99
CA GLY A 119 -9.35 -3.30 -13.43
C GLY A 119 -10.78 -3.26 -13.99
N TRP A 120 -11.77 -3.81 -13.29
CA TRP A 120 -13.18 -3.66 -13.66
C TRP A 120 -13.68 -2.26 -13.27
N ARG A 121 -14.19 -1.51 -14.26
CA ARG A 121 -14.97 -0.29 -14.02
C ARG A 121 -16.39 -0.55 -14.53
N ALA A 122 -17.39 -0.23 -13.73
CA ALA A 122 -18.77 -0.25 -14.19
C ALA A 122 -18.91 0.64 -15.44
N PRO A 123 -19.65 0.21 -16.49
CA PRO A 123 -19.94 1.06 -17.63
C PRO A 123 -20.77 2.26 -17.14
N GLY A 124 -20.14 3.43 -16.99
CA GLY A 124 -20.83 4.63 -16.50
C GLY A 124 -20.00 5.59 -15.64
N ALA A 125 -18.81 5.19 -15.18
CA ALA A 125 -17.93 6.10 -14.43
C ALA A 125 -17.12 7.01 -15.39
N ARG A 126 -17.82 7.85 -16.16
CA ARG A 126 -17.26 9.11 -16.66
C ARG A 126 -17.69 10.20 -15.68
N ARG A 127 -16.73 10.76 -14.94
CA ARG A 127 -16.80 12.14 -14.47
C ARG A 127 -15.48 12.79 -14.84
#